data_AF-A0A9D5MN96-F1
#
_entry.id   AF-A0A9D5MN96-F1
#
_cell.length_a   1.000
_cell.length_b   1.000
_cell.length_c   1.000
_cell.angle_alpha   90.00
_cell.angle_beta   90.00
_cell.angle_gamma   90.00
#
_symmetry.space_group_name_H-M   'P 1'
#
loop_
_entity.id
_entity.type
_entity.pdbx_description
1 polymer ?
#
loop_
_entity_poly.entity_id
_entity_poly.type
_entity_poly.pdbx_seq_one_letter_code
_entity_poly.pdbx_strand_id
1 'polypeptide(L)' 'MKKSKKMIAPILISVIIILYYVLYFGILMALLGGIWKYVLGIVPLLFGSVMIKVCVERIKEIKEGEEDDLSKY' A
#
# COMPACT_ATOMS: atom_id res chain seq x y z
N MET A 1 21.28 0.72 12.64
CA MET A 1 19.95 1.28 13.03
C MET A 1 18.89 0.19 12.87
N LYS A 2 18.16 -0.17 13.94
CA LYS A 2 17.25 -1.35 13.98
C LYS A 2 16.36 -1.46 12.72
N LYS A 3 16.53 -2.57 11.98
CA LYS A 3 15.76 -3.06 10.81
C LYS A 3 14.29 -2.63 10.79
N SER A 4 13.65 -2.67 11.96
CA SER A 4 12.24 -2.31 12.16
C SER A 4 11.89 -0.86 11.83
N LYS A 5 12.78 0.12 12.05
CA LYS A 5 12.46 1.55 11.81
C LYS A 5 12.34 1.89 10.32
N LYS A 6 13.14 1.28 9.45
CA LYS A 6 13.09 1.53 7.99
C LYS A 6 11.86 0.90 7.34
N MET A 7 11.38 -0.23 7.86
CA MET A 7 10.18 -0.91 7.36
C MET A 7 8.86 -0.28 7.84
N ILE A 8 8.87 0.44 8.97
CA ILE A 8 7.66 1.08 9.50
C ILE A 8 7.11 2.13 8.54
N ALA A 9 7.97 2.92 7.87
CA ALA A 9 7.53 3.98 6.97
C ALA A 9 6.66 3.48 5.80
N PRO A 10 7.11 2.53 4.96
CA PRO A 10 6.29 2.04 3.84
C PRO A 10 5.02 1.30 4.30
N ILE A 11 5.09 0.56 5.41
CA ILE A 11 3.93 -0.16 5.96
C ILE A 11 2.88 0.82 6.48
N LEU A 12 3.29 1.84 7.25
CA LEU A 12 2.38 2.82 7.82
C LEU A 12 1.66 3.61 6.72
N ILE A 13 2.39 4.05 5.69
CA ILE A 13 1.81 4.75 4.53
C ILE A 13 0.81 3.85 3.81
N SER A 14 1.15 2.58 3.60
CA SER A 14 0.26 1.61 2.94
C SER A 14 -1.03 1.40 3.75
N VAL A 15 -0.93 1.29 5.07
CA VAL A 15 -2.09 1.14 5.96
C VAL A 15 -2.99 2.39 5.91
N ILE A 16 -2.41 3.59 5.94
CA ILE A 16 -3.16 4.85 5.85
C ILE A 16 -3.90 4.95 4.51
N ILE A 17 -3.25 4.61 3.40
CA ILE A 17 -3.86 4.64 2.06
C ILE A 17 -4.98 3.61 1.94
N ILE A 18 -4.79 2.39 2.45
CA ILE A 18 -5.85 1.37 2.46
C ILE A 18 -7.06 1.87 3.27
N LEU A 19 -6.82 2.43 4.46
CA LEU A 19 -7.90 2.98 5.30
C LEU A 19 -8.66 4.10 4.58
N TYR A 20 -7.93 5.00 3.91
CA TYR A 20 -8.51 6.06 3.08
C TYR A 20 -9.38 5.50 1.95
N TYR A 21 -8.91 4.47 1.23
CA TYR A 21 -9.70 3.85 0.16
C TYR A 21 -10.94 3.13 0.67
N VAL A 22 -10.89 2.47 1.83
CA VAL A 22 -12.07 1.84 2.45
C VAL A 22 -13.11 2.90 2.82
N LEU A 23 -12.69 4.01 3.44
CA LEU A 23 -13.59 5.12 3.78
C LEU A 23 -14.18 5.77 2.52
N TYR A 24 -13.35 6.04 1.51
CA TYR A 24 -13.79 6.56 0.23
C TYR A 24 -14.83 5.65 -0.42
N PHE A 25 -14.57 4.34 -0.49
CA PHE A 25 -15.50 3.37 -1.04
C PHE A 25 -16.81 3.28 -0.25
N GLY A 26 -16.74 3.32 1.08
CA GLY A 26 -17.92 3.33 1.95
C GLY A 26 -18.81 4.56 1.71
N ILE A 27 -18.21 5.75 1.63
CA ILE A 27 -18.93 7.00 1.31
C ILE A 27 -19.50 6.94 -0.11
N LEU A 28 -18.74 6.42 -1.07
CA LEU A 28 -19.15 6.30 -2.47
C LEU A 28 -20.36 5.38 -2.63
N MET A 29 -20.37 4.25 -1.92
CA MET A 29 -21.50 3.32 -1.89
C MET A 29 -22.75 3.91 -1.22
N ALA A 30 -22.57 4.81 -0.24
CA ALA A 30 -23.67 5.48 0.45
C ALA A 30 -24.28 6.62 -0.38
N LEU A 31 -23.48 7.35 -1.16
CA LEU A 31 -23.92 8.51 -1.94
C LEU A 31 -24.41 8.16 -3.36
N LEU A 32 -23.85 7.14 -4.02
CA LEU A 32 -24.19 6.80 -5.40
C LEU A 32 -25.15 5.62 -5.52
N GLY A 33 -26.28 5.89 -6.16
CA GLY A 33 -27.21 4.88 -6.69
C GLY A 33 -26.81 4.38 -8.09
N GLY A 34 -27.29 3.20 -8.46
CA GLY A 34 -27.08 2.64 -9.80
C GLY A 34 -25.72 1.97 -10.02
N ILE A 35 -25.40 1.69 -11.29
CA ILE A 35 -24.25 0.84 -11.67
C ILE A 35 -22.90 1.55 -11.51
N TRP A 36 -22.89 2.89 -11.49
CA TRP A 36 -21.69 3.72 -11.35
C TRP A 36 -20.93 3.54 -10.05
N LYS A 37 -21.60 3.10 -8.97
CA LYS A 37 -20.93 2.78 -7.71
C LYS A 37 -19.89 1.67 -7.87
N TYR A 38 -20.17 0.68 -8.73
CA TYR A 38 -19.27 -0.46 -8.95
C TYR A 38 -18.09 -0.07 -9.83
N VAL A 39 -18.34 0.74 -10.87
CA VAL A 39 -17.28 1.21 -11.78
C VAL A 39 -16.30 2.11 -11.04
N LEU A 40 -16.80 3.08 -10.28
CA LEU A 40 -15.94 3.96 -9.46
C LEU A 40 -15.30 3.23 -8.28
N GLY A 41 -15.96 2.19 -7.77
CA GLY A 41 -15.47 1.38 -6.68
C GLY A 41 -14.33 0.42 -7.05
N ILE A 42 -14.25 -0.01 -8.31
CA ILE A 42 -13.19 -0.92 -8.78
C ILE A 42 -11.83 -0.20 -8.94
N VAL A 43 -11.86 1.11 -9.19
CA VAL A 43 -10.67 1.95 -9.35
C VAL A 43 -9.79 1.94 -8.09
N PRO A 44 -10.28 2.28 -6.89
CA PRO A 44 -9.47 2.24 -5.68
C PRO A 44 -8.97 0.83 -5.31
N LEU A 45 -9.66 -0.24 -5.73
CA LEU A 45 -9.18 -1.61 -5.55
C LEU A 45 -7.95 -1.92 -6.41
N LEU A 46 -7.94 -1.47 -7.68
CA LEU A 46 -6.79 -1.59 -8.56
C LEU A 46 -5.59 -0.82 -8.00
N PHE A 47 -5.81 0.44 -7.58
CA PHE A 47 -4.77 1.24 -6.95
C PHE A 47 -4.27 0.65 -5.63
N GLY A 48 -5.15 0.09 -4.80
CA GLY A 48 -4.76 -0.62 -3.58
C GLY A 48 -3.85 -1.82 -3.86
N SER A 49 -4.15 -2.59 -4.91
CA SER A 49 -3.34 -3.74 -5.33
C SER A 49 -1.93 -3.31 -5.78
N VAL A 50 -1.84 -2.22 -6.57
CA VAL A 50 -0.56 -1.62 -6.97
C VAL A 50 0.21 -1.12 -5.75
N MET A 51 -0.47 -0.49 -4.78
CA MET A 51 0.17 0.03 -3.57
C MET A 51 0.80 -1.10 -2.73
N ILE A 52 0.11 -2.24 -2.59
CA ILE A 52 0.66 -3.42 -1.91
C ILE A 52 1.91 -3.92 -2.63
N LYS A 53 1.88 -4.02 -3.97
CA LYS A 53 3.03 -4.47 -4.77
C LYS A 53 4.26 -3.58 -4.54
N VAL A 54 4.09 -2.26 -4.63
CA VAL A 54 5.17 -1.28 -4.40
C VAL A 54 5.70 -1.37 -2.96
N CYS A 55 4.82 -1.58 -1.97
CA CYS A 55 5.25 -1.77 -0.58
C CYS A 55 6.11 -3.05 -0.43
N VAL A 56 5.73 -4.14 -1.09
CA VAL A 56 6.50 -5.40 -1.07
C VAL A 56 7.86 -5.22 -1.77
N GLU A 57 7.89 -4.59 -2.93
CA GLU A 57 9.14 -4.27 -3.65
C GLU A 57 10.06 -3.43 -2.76
N ARG A 58 9.53 -2.42 -2.08
CA ARG A 58 10.36 -1.57 -1.22
C ARG A 58 10.88 -2.28 0.02
N ILE A 59 10.10 -3.21 0.59
CA ILE A 59 10.56 -4.08 1.67
C ILE A 59 11.67 -5.01 1.19
N LYS A 60 11.58 -5.54 -0.04
CA LYS A 60 12.63 -6.37 -0.64
C LYS A 60 13.91 -5.59 -0.87
N GLU A 61 13.85 -4.40 -1.48
CA GLU A 61 15.01 -3.55 -1.71
C GLU A 61 15.73 -3.16 -0.40
N ILE A 62 14.97 -2.85 0.66
CA ILE A 62 15.56 -2.56 1.98
C ILE A 62 16.27 -3.80 2.57
N LYS A 63 15.77 -5.02 2.28
CA LYS A 63 16.41 -6.27 2.72
C LYS A 63 17.64 -6.63 1.89
N GLU A 64 17.52 -6.61 0.56
CA GLU A 64 18.61 -6.99 -0.36
C GLU A 64 19.76 -5.99 -0.34
N GLY A 65 19.47 -4.69 -0.29
CA GLY A 65 20.51 -3.65 -0.20
C GLY A 65 21.34 -3.72 1.10
N GLU A 66 20.84 -4.36 2.15
CA GLU A 66 21.62 -4.61 3.38
C GLU A 66 22.36 -5.96 3.35
N GLU A 67 21.86 -6.97 2.62
CA GLU A 67 22.57 -8.25 2.44
C GLU A 67 23.81 -8.13 1.54
N ASP A 68 23.76 -7.27 0.50
CA ASP A 68 24.91 -6.98 -0.35
C ASP A 68 26.02 -6.24 0.43
N ASP A 69 25.65 -5.28 1.28
CA ASP A 69 26.59 -4.54 2.14
C ASP A 69 27.29 -5.43 3.19
N LEU A 70 26.62 -6.47 3.70
CA LEU A 70 27.19 -7.43 4.66
C LEU A 70 28.16 -8.42 4.02
N SER A 71 28.04 -8.69 2.71
CA SER A 71 28.95 -9.60 1.99
C SER A 71 30.36 -9.03 1.79
N LYS A 72 30.54 -7.72 2.01
CA LYS A 72 31.81 -6.99 1.85
C LYS A 72 32.70 -6.93 3.10
N TYR A 73 32.34 -7.62 4.19
CA TYR A 73 33.12 -7.64 5.43
C TYR A 73 33.33 -9.04 5.99
#